data_AF-A0A0G1D221-F1
#
_entry.id   AF-A0A0G1D221-F1
#
_cell.length_a   1.000
_cell.length_b   1.000
_cell.length_c   1.000
_cell.angle_alpha   90.00
_cell.angle_beta   90.00
_cell.angle_gamma   90.00
#
_symmetry.space_group_name_H-M   'P 1'
#
loop_
_entity.id
_entity.type
_entity.pdbx_description
1 polymer ?
#
loop_
_entity_poly.entity_id
_entity_poly.type
_entity_poly.pdbx_seq_one_letter_code
_entity_poly.pdbx_strand_id
1 'polypeptide(L)'
;DGLWAEPPIKDNPRVTIFHVSEPIGQRAMTNQLCRLSNSKYIMKVDAHCAFDKGFDIKMINEMHDDWTMVPVMRNLHAFNWVCPNGHVRYQGPSGVCTECGKETKRDIVWIAKNNPQSTSYCFDSEPHFQYFNEFKKRPEGKGDLTETMSLQGSCFMLTRDKYWELNICDENFGSWGSQGIEVAVKTWLSGGRVMVNHKTWYAHMFRTQGGDFGFPYELSGSAVSHAKKTAKDLFFSGKWEKAIHPLHWLVEKFMPVPGWTPEAIEKLKGSVSPTQTSNPTSSAPAPAPQASTSTTAHSPISENLTQPSRQSPTANTPPTIGCIYYTDNLVDEKLMLVCQKQLTKAVAGKKIVSVSLKPIPFGKNVVLTLERGYLTMFKQILAGLEALDTDIVFFCEHDVLYHPSHFDFLPPDRNIWYYESNYWFLRLTDGFALHYNVSPLSGLCVYRDIAIKHYKERIAMVEKEGFSYRIGFEPMTHGRIKWKDMYKFELFHSGSPSIDIAHGKNVTGKRWTQDKFRRKPTIWKEANIDTIPGWDNVRRLLSFTK
;
A
#
# COMPACT_ATOMS: atom_id res chain seq x y z
N ASP A 1 -0.04 9.56 -14.13
CA ASP A 1 -0.68 10.86 -14.40
C ASP A 1 -2.12 10.73 -14.91
N GLY A 2 -2.57 9.54 -15.36
CA GLY A 2 -3.96 9.33 -15.76
C GLY A 2 -4.30 9.95 -17.13
N LEU A 3 -3.28 10.51 -17.79
CA LEU A 3 -3.39 11.15 -19.08
C LEU A 3 -3.37 10.10 -20.19
N TRP A 4 -4.04 10.41 -21.29
CA TRP A 4 -3.88 9.66 -22.53
C TRP A 4 -2.48 9.92 -23.11
N ALA A 5 -1.94 8.92 -23.81
CA ALA A 5 -0.67 9.08 -24.51
C ALA A 5 -0.82 10.13 -25.63
N GLU A 6 0.19 10.98 -25.79
CA GLU A 6 0.26 11.95 -26.88
C GLU A 6 1.57 11.75 -27.66
N PRO A 7 1.52 11.35 -28.95
CA PRO A 7 0.30 11.00 -29.70
C PRO A 7 -0.37 9.73 -29.15
N PRO A 8 -1.68 9.52 -29.43
CA PRO A 8 -2.39 8.33 -28.98
C PRO A 8 -1.74 7.05 -29.52
N ILE A 9 -1.87 5.96 -28.76
CA ILE A 9 -1.46 4.63 -29.21
C ILE A 9 -2.25 4.31 -30.47
N LYS A 10 -1.53 3.96 -31.55
CA LYS A 10 -2.16 3.59 -32.82
C LYS A 10 -3.07 2.39 -32.60
N ASP A 11 -4.30 2.50 -33.08
CA ASP A 11 -5.28 1.43 -32.97
C ASP A 11 -4.79 0.17 -33.69
N ASN A 12 -4.98 -0.97 -33.04
CA ASN A 12 -4.63 -2.28 -33.58
C ASN A 12 -5.59 -3.32 -32.98
N PRO A 13 -6.23 -4.18 -33.79
CA PRO A 13 -7.20 -5.15 -33.28
C PRO A 13 -6.60 -6.17 -32.29
N ARG A 14 -5.27 -6.30 -32.25
CA ARG A 14 -4.56 -7.18 -31.30
C ARG A 14 -4.13 -6.46 -30.02
N VAL A 15 -4.41 -5.16 -29.88
CA VAL A 15 -4.03 -4.33 -28.75
C VAL A 15 -5.29 -3.89 -28.02
N THR A 16 -5.43 -4.32 -26.77
CA THR A 16 -6.46 -3.81 -25.86
C THR A 16 -5.84 -2.74 -24.97
N ILE A 17 -6.38 -1.52 -24.99
CA ILE A 17 -5.92 -0.42 -24.14
C ILE A 17 -6.83 -0.36 -22.91
N PHE A 18 -6.26 -0.57 -21.73
CA PHE A 18 -6.92 -0.34 -20.46
C PHE A 18 -6.47 0.99 -19.88
N HIS A 19 -7.40 1.93 -19.75
CA HIS A 19 -7.14 3.25 -19.19
C HIS A 19 -7.71 3.36 -17.78
N VAL A 20 -6.94 4.03 -16.92
CA VAL A 20 -7.40 4.49 -15.61
C VAL A 20 -7.13 5.98 -15.52
N SER A 21 -8.14 6.74 -15.12
CA SER A 21 -8.02 8.19 -14.95
C SER A 21 -7.14 8.59 -13.76
N GLU A 22 -6.82 7.64 -12.87
CA GLU A 22 -6.03 7.87 -11.67
C GLU A 22 -4.87 6.87 -11.59
N PRO A 23 -3.65 7.29 -11.20
CA PRO A 23 -2.51 6.37 -11.11
C PRO A 23 -2.74 5.32 -10.01
N ILE A 24 -2.80 4.04 -10.40
CA ILE A 24 -2.92 2.90 -9.47
C ILE A 24 -1.60 2.17 -9.20
N GLY A 25 -0.53 2.56 -9.90
CA GLY A 25 0.80 1.96 -9.78
C GLY A 25 1.04 0.76 -10.69
N GLN A 26 2.31 0.40 -10.87
CA GLN A 26 2.73 -0.59 -11.86
C GLN A 26 2.19 -2.00 -11.57
N ARG A 27 2.18 -2.41 -10.30
CA ARG A 27 1.68 -3.71 -9.88
C ARG A 27 0.18 -3.87 -10.10
N ALA A 28 -0.60 -2.95 -9.56
CA ALA A 28 -2.05 -2.94 -9.74
C ALA A 28 -2.43 -2.86 -11.22
N MET A 29 -1.74 -2.04 -12.02
CA MET A 29 -1.95 -1.98 -13.46
C MET A 29 -1.65 -3.31 -14.15
N THR A 30 -0.52 -3.96 -13.81
CA THR A 30 -0.17 -5.29 -14.34
C THR A 30 -1.25 -6.33 -13.97
N ASN A 31 -1.77 -6.28 -12.74
CA ASN A 31 -2.87 -7.14 -12.30
C ASN A 31 -4.15 -6.92 -13.10
N GLN A 32 -4.53 -5.66 -13.38
CA GLN A 32 -5.69 -5.36 -14.23
C GLN A 32 -5.51 -5.89 -15.65
N LEU A 33 -4.34 -5.68 -16.26
CA LEU A 33 -4.04 -6.20 -17.60
C LEU A 33 -4.04 -7.73 -17.64
N CYS A 34 -3.53 -8.39 -16.60
CA CYS A 34 -3.56 -9.85 -16.49
C CYS A 34 -5.00 -10.39 -16.38
N ARG A 35 -5.92 -9.69 -15.68
CA ARG A 35 -7.33 -10.08 -15.60
C ARG A 35 -8.05 -10.03 -16.96
N LEU A 36 -7.64 -9.13 -17.85
CA LEU A 36 -8.21 -9.01 -19.19
C LEU A 36 -7.69 -10.09 -20.15
N SER A 37 -6.56 -10.72 -19.83
CA SER A 37 -5.96 -11.76 -20.65
C SER A 37 -6.52 -13.14 -20.31
N ASN A 38 -6.91 -13.88 -21.35
CA ASN A 38 -7.32 -15.29 -21.28
C ASN A 38 -6.21 -16.26 -21.73
N SER A 39 -4.99 -15.75 -21.95
CA SER A 39 -3.86 -16.56 -22.44
C SER A 39 -3.28 -17.46 -21.37
N LYS A 40 -2.75 -18.64 -21.77
CA LYS A 40 -2.01 -19.55 -20.87
C LYS A 40 -0.77 -18.88 -20.28
N TYR A 41 0.01 -18.21 -21.11
CA TYR A 41 1.22 -17.52 -20.69
C TYR A 41 1.00 -16.00 -20.65
N ILE A 42 1.52 -15.36 -19.61
CA ILE A 42 1.49 -13.92 -19.42
C ILE A 42 2.93 -13.42 -19.43
N MET A 43 3.20 -12.40 -20.23
CA MET A 43 4.49 -11.73 -20.26
C MET A 43 4.30 -10.25 -19.93
N LYS A 44 4.90 -9.82 -18.81
CA LYS A 44 4.96 -8.41 -18.44
C LYS A 44 6.16 -7.77 -19.12
N VAL A 45 5.98 -6.57 -19.68
CA VAL A 45 7.07 -5.77 -20.28
C VAL A 45 6.90 -4.28 -19.95
N ASP A 46 8.01 -3.54 -19.82
CA ASP A 46 7.99 -2.08 -19.72
C ASP A 46 7.70 -1.41 -21.08
N ALA A 47 7.16 -0.19 -21.06
CA ALA A 47 6.77 0.56 -22.26
C ALA A 47 7.94 1.09 -23.12
N HIS A 48 9.19 0.84 -22.71
CA HIS A 48 10.41 1.32 -23.38
C HIS A 48 11.36 0.14 -23.61
N CYS A 49 10.83 -0.86 -24.31
CA CYS A 49 11.52 -2.09 -24.67
C CYS A 49 11.56 -2.30 -26.18
N ALA A 50 12.54 -3.09 -26.64
CA ALA A 50 12.57 -3.71 -27.97
C ALA A 50 12.79 -5.21 -27.82
N PHE A 51 12.41 -5.99 -28.84
CA PHE A 51 12.46 -7.45 -28.80
C PHE A 51 13.12 -8.03 -30.04
N ASP A 52 13.72 -9.20 -29.86
CA ASP A 52 14.17 -10.04 -30.95
C ASP A 52 13.01 -10.47 -31.86
N LYS A 53 13.32 -10.76 -33.12
CA LYS A 53 12.33 -11.33 -34.04
C LYS A 53 11.98 -12.76 -33.60
N GLY A 54 10.68 -13.02 -33.42
CA GLY A 54 10.17 -14.32 -32.99
C GLY A 54 10.46 -14.65 -31.51
N PHE A 55 10.65 -13.62 -30.67
CA PHE A 55 10.93 -13.81 -29.24
C PHE A 55 9.87 -14.64 -28.54
N ASP A 56 8.60 -14.47 -28.91
CA ASP A 56 7.43 -15.14 -28.37
C ASP A 56 7.51 -16.66 -28.59
N ILE A 57 7.75 -17.09 -29.82
CA ILE A 57 7.89 -18.52 -30.16
C ILE A 57 9.10 -19.13 -29.45
N LYS A 58 10.24 -18.43 -29.47
CA LYS A 58 11.48 -18.88 -28.81
C LYS A 58 11.30 -19.01 -27.30
N MET A 59 10.53 -18.13 -26.67
CA MET A 59 10.19 -18.22 -25.26
C MET A 59 9.21 -19.36 -25.00
N ILE A 60 8.11 -19.46 -25.75
CA ILE A 60 7.09 -20.51 -25.55
C ILE A 60 7.67 -21.92 -25.70
N ASN A 61 8.58 -22.13 -26.66
CA ASN A 61 9.19 -23.44 -26.92
C ASN A 61 10.03 -23.99 -25.75
N GLU A 62 10.59 -23.11 -24.92
CA GLU A 62 11.40 -23.49 -23.76
C GLU A 62 10.62 -23.44 -22.45
N MET A 63 9.36 -23.01 -22.48
CA MET A 63 8.61 -22.68 -21.27
C MET A 63 8.06 -23.93 -20.57
N HIS A 64 8.21 -23.99 -19.26
CA HIS A 64 7.54 -24.96 -18.40
C HIS A 64 6.55 -24.26 -17.44
N ASP A 65 5.52 -24.99 -17.01
CA ASP A 65 4.40 -24.39 -16.28
C ASP A 65 4.76 -23.90 -14.87
N ASP A 66 5.81 -24.45 -14.28
CA ASP A 66 6.42 -24.10 -13.00
C ASP A 66 7.59 -23.10 -13.13
N TRP A 67 7.84 -22.57 -14.33
CA TRP A 67 8.92 -21.62 -14.56
C TRP A 67 8.43 -20.17 -14.56
N THR A 68 9.33 -19.29 -14.13
CA THR A 68 9.34 -17.90 -14.57
C THR A 68 10.56 -17.71 -15.49
N MET A 69 10.35 -17.20 -16.69
CA MET A 69 11.42 -17.06 -17.68
C MET A 69 11.56 -15.62 -18.19
N VAL A 70 12.79 -15.22 -18.47
CA VAL A 70 13.14 -13.94 -19.12
C VAL A 70 14.03 -14.18 -20.33
N PRO A 71 13.97 -13.36 -21.39
CA PRO A 71 15.00 -13.36 -22.42
C PRO A 71 16.28 -12.66 -21.92
N VAL A 72 17.37 -12.80 -22.68
CA VAL A 72 18.59 -12.01 -22.43
C VAL A 72 18.27 -10.52 -22.46
N MET A 73 18.69 -9.79 -21.44
CA MET A 73 18.49 -8.34 -21.41
C MET A 73 19.67 -7.62 -22.09
N ARG A 74 19.33 -6.72 -23.00
CA ARG A 74 20.20 -5.77 -23.68
C ARG A 74 19.89 -4.33 -23.26
N ASN A 75 20.79 -3.41 -23.56
CA ASN A 75 20.53 -1.98 -23.40
C ASN A 75 19.85 -1.42 -24.66
N LEU A 76 18.76 -0.68 -24.49
CA LEU A 76 18.11 0.05 -25.58
C LEU A 76 18.69 1.46 -25.70
N HIS A 77 19.23 1.76 -26.88
CA HIS A 77 19.55 3.11 -27.31
C HIS A 77 18.32 3.69 -28.01
N ALA A 78 17.48 4.41 -27.28
CA ALA A 78 16.21 4.93 -27.75
C ALA A 78 16.38 6.17 -28.66
N PHE A 79 17.26 7.11 -28.31
CA PHE A 79 17.42 8.36 -29.06
C PHE A 79 18.81 8.97 -28.95
N ASN A 80 19.09 9.95 -29.80
CA ASN A 80 20.19 10.89 -29.71
C ASN A 80 19.68 12.32 -29.49
N TRP A 81 20.53 13.17 -28.93
CA TRP A 81 20.39 14.62 -28.99
C TRP A 81 21.20 15.13 -30.18
N VAL A 82 20.55 15.79 -31.13
CA VAL A 82 21.18 16.31 -32.36
C VAL A 82 21.02 17.82 -32.43
N CYS A 83 22.09 18.53 -32.77
CA CYS A 83 22.07 19.99 -32.95
C CYS A 83 22.07 20.39 -34.44
N PRO A 84 21.77 21.66 -34.79
CA PRO A 84 21.78 22.13 -36.18
C PRO A 84 23.13 22.02 -36.90
N ASN A 85 24.25 21.91 -36.15
CA ASN A 85 25.58 21.75 -36.72
C ASN A 85 25.98 20.26 -36.93
N GLY A 86 25.07 19.32 -36.66
CA GLY A 86 25.31 17.88 -36.88
C GLY A 86 25.98 17.13 -35.72
N HIS A 87 26.32 17.79 -34.61
CA HIS A 87 26.85 17.10 -33.43
C HIS A 87 25.77 16.22 -32.78
N VAL A 88 26.18 15.04 -32.32
CA VAL A 88 25.31 14.00 -31.77
C VAL A 88 25.76 13.64 -30.35
N ARG A 89 24.83 13.66 -29.40
CA ARG A 89 25.04 13.18 -28.03
C ARG A 89 24.12 12.01 -27.73
N TYR A 90 24.67 10.95 -27.12
CA TYR A 90 23.91 9.78 -26.68
C TYR A 90 22.77 10.17 -25.72
N GLN A 91 21.73 9.32 -25.63
CA GLN A 91 20.60 9.55 -24.71
C GLN A 91 21.06 9.86 -23.28
N GLY A 92 20.35 10.80 -22.65
CA GLY A 92 20.68 11.37 -21.37
C GLY A 92 19.77 12.56 -21.05
N PRO A 93 20.05 13.30 -19.97
CA PRO A 93 19.33 14.53 -19.64
C PRO A 93 19.24 15.50 -20.83
N SER A 94 18.16 16.28 -20.89
CA SER A 94 18.06 17.36 -21.87
C SER A 94 19.11 18.44 -21.62
N GLY A 95 19.42 19.19 -22.67
CA GLY A 95 20.38 20.27 -22.60
C GLY A 95 20.92 20.63 -23.97
N VAL A 96 21.54 21.81 -24.06
CA VAL A 96 22.19 22.29 -25.27
C VAL A 96 23.34 21.39 -25.71
N CYS A 97 23.77 21.54 -26.95
CA CYS A 97 24.94 20.87 -27.49
C CYS A 97 26.18 21.28 -26.69
N THR A 98 26.96 20.30 -26.23
CA THR A 98 28.19 20.52 -25.45
C THR A 98 29.33 21.09 -26.27
N GLU A 99 29.24 21.03 -27.60
CA GLU A 99 30.28 21.50 -28.52
C GLU A 99 29.99 22.90 -29.09
N CYS A 100 28.75 23.18 -29.49
CA CYS A 100 28.39 24.45 -30.14
C CYS A 100 27.40 25.33 -29.36
N GLY A 101 26.91 24.87 -28.20
CA GLY A 101 25.98 25.62 -27.35
C GLY A 101 24.56 25.78 -27.90
N LYS A 102 24.26 25.27 -29.10
CA LYS A 102 22.93 25.37 -29.72
C LYS A 102 21.94 24.38 -29.12
N GLU A 103 20.65 24.69 -29.26
CA GLU A 103 19.54 23.80 -28.87
C GLU A 103 19.67 22.43 -29.57
N THR A 104 19.31 21.37 -28.85
CA THR A 104 19.29 20.01 -29.37
C THR A 104 17.86 19.50 -29.52
N LYS A 105 17.63 18.66 -30.51
CA LYS A 105 16.36 17.93 -30.71
C LYS A 105 16.58 16.45 -30.49
N ARG A 106 15.53 15.74 -30.06
CA ARG A 106 15.56 14.28 -29.94
C ARG A 106 15.40 13.64 -31.31
N ASP A 107 16.37 12.83 -31.68
CA ASP A 107 16.36 11.96 -32.83
C ASP A 107 16.17 10.50 -32.38
N ILE A 108 15.01 9.90 -32.67
CA ILE A 108 14.67 8.55 -32.19
C ILE A 108 15.37 7.52 -33.08
N VAL A 109 16.24 6.70 -32.49
CA VAL A 109 17.01 5.67 -33.21
C VAL A 109 16.60 4.23 -32.84
N TRP A 110 16.10 4.01 -31.63
CA TRP A 110 15.56 2.73 -31.13
C TRP A 110 16.41 1.47 -31.41
N ILE A 111 17.71 1.55 -31.14
CA ILE A 111 18.70 0.51 -31.41
C ILE A 111 18.86 -0.40 -30.18
N ALA A 112 18.52 -1.68 -30.32
CA ALA A 112 18.84 -2.71 -29.33
C ALA A 112 20.34 -3.03 -29.39
N LYS A 113 21.12 -2.51 -28.43
CA LYS A 113 22.58 -2.71 -28.41
C LYS A 113 22.91 -4.19 -28.24
N ASN A 114 23.86 -4.69 -29.02
CA ASN A 114 24.30 -6.09 -28.87
C ASN A 114 25.00 -6.34 -27.53
N ASN A 115 25.65 -5.32 -26.94
CA ASN A 115 26.30 -5.39 -25.64
C ASN A 115 25.94 -4.18 -24.76
N PRO A 116 25.88 -4.33 -23.42
CA PRO A 116 26.06 -5.59 -22.67
C PRO A 116 24.87 -6.55 -22.79
N GLN A 117 25.10 -7.82 -22.46
CA GLN A 117 24.06 -8.85 -22.34
C GLN A 117 24.00 -9.41 -20.92
N SER A 118 22.82 -9.36 -20.32
CA SER A 118 22.58 -9.88 -18.98
C SER A 118 21.84 -11.20 -19.03
N THR A 119 22.50 -12.24 -18.52
CA THR A 119 22.07 -13.65 -18.53
C THR A 119 21.93 -14.26 -17.13
N SER A 120 22.24 -13.52 -16.07
CA SER A 120 22.08 -13.97 -14.69
C SER A 120 22.03 -12.79 -13.73
N TYR A 121 21.25 -12.92 -12.66
CA TYR A 121 20.94 -11.89 -11.67
C TYR A 121 20.85 -12.49 -10.27
N CYS A 122 21.11 -11.67 -9.26
CA CYS A 122 21.01 -12.05 -7.85
C CYS A 122 20.52 -10.86 -7.00
N PHE A 123 20.52 -11.05 -5.69
CA PHE A 123 20.34 -9.99 -4.71
C PHE A 123 21.20 -10.27 -3.49
N ASP A 124 21.52 -9.23 -2.72
CA ASP A 124 22.29 -9.34 -1.47
C ASP A 124 21.39 -9.50 -0.23
N SER A 125 22.03 -9.56 0.95
CA SER A 125 21.34 -9.65 2.25
C SER A 125 20.46 -8.43 2.61
N GLU A 126 20.58 -7.31 1.87
CA GLU A 126 19.80 -6.08 2.03
C GLU A 126 18.74 -5.87 0.91
N PRO A 127 18.10 -6.99 0.53
CA PRO A 127 17.48 -7.28 -0.77
C PRO A 127 17.70 -6.24 -1.86
N HIS A 128 18.96 -5.97 -2.19
CA HIS A 128 19.31 -5.11 -3.32
C HIS A 128 19.64 -5.96 -4.53
N PHE A 129 18.95 -5.69 -5.65
CA PHE A 129 19.14 -6.37 -6.92
C PHE A 129 20.55 -6.16 -7.48
N GLN A 130 21.13 -7.21 -8.05
CA GLN A 130 22.45 -7.15 -8.69
C GLN A 130 22.49 -8.00 -9.96
N TYR A 131 23.37 -7.59 -10.88
CA TYR A 131 23.75 -8.41 -12.03
C TYR A 131 24.79 -9.44 -11.60
N PHE A 132 24.62 -10.70 -11.98
CA PHE A 132 25.46 -11.79 -11.46
C PHE A 132 26.47 -12.26 -12.51
N ASN A 133 27.46 -11.43 -12.80
CA ASN A 133 28.42 -11.69 -13.88
C ASN A 133 29.35 -12.89 -13.60
N GLU A 134 29.60 -13.18 -12.33
CA GLU A 134 30.41 -14.31 -11.87
C GLU A 134 29.70 -15.64 -12.16
N PHE A 135 28.37 -15.70 -11.99
CA PHE A 135 27.59 -16.90 -12.29
C PHE A 135 27.68 -17.27 -13.77
N LYS A 136 27.67 -16.28 -14.68
CA LYS A 136 27.84 -16.49 -16.14
C LYS A 136 29.15 -17.18 -16.52
N LYS A 137 30.16 -17.15 -15.65
CA LYS A 137 31.46 -17.78 -15.89
C LYS A 137 31.48 -19.25 -15.46
N ARG A 138 30.54 -19.68 -14.62
CA ARG A 138 30.43 -21.06 -14.12
C ARG A 138 29.83 -21.98 -15.17
N PRO A 139 30.09 -23.30 -15.14
CA PRO A 139 29.45 -24.28 -16.02
C PRO A 139 27.92 -24.17 -16.05
N GLU A 140 27.28 -23.93 -14.90
CA GLU A 140 25.82 -23.81 -14.73
C GLU A 140 25.25 -22.52 -15.34
N GLY A 141 26.09 -21.51 -15.53
CA GLY A 141 25.76 -20.27 -16.22
C GLY A 141 26.03 -20.28 -17.72
N LYS A 142 26.42 -21.45 -18.28
CA LYS A 142 26.62 -21.68 -19.71
C LYS A 142 25.42 -22.40 -20.32
N GLY A 143 25.35 -22.37 -21.65
CA GLY A 143 24.31 -23.04 -22.43
C GLY A 143 23.27 -22.06 -22.99
N ASP A 144 22.18 -22.61 -23.51
CA ASP A 144 21.08 -21.84 -24.12
C ASP A 144 20.02 -21.40 -23.10
N LEU A 145 20.01 -22.03 -21.93
CA LEU A 145 19.17 -21.68 -20.78
C LEU A 145 20.07 -21.55 -19.56
N THR A 146 19.79 -20.59 -18.69
CA THR A 146 20.55 -20.41 -17.45
C THR A 146 19.61 -20.14 -16.28
N GLU A 147 19.77 -20.91 -15.21
CA GLU A 147 19.09 -20.60 -13.95
C GLU A 147 19.62 -19.26 -13.39
N THR A 148 18.72 -18.47 -12.82
CA THR A 148 19.07 -17.18 -12.22
C THR A 148 18.41 -17.03 -10.86
N MET A 149 19.15 -16.52 -9.88
CA MET A 149 18.64 -16.34 -8.51
C MET A 149 17.54 -15.27 -8.47
N SER A 150 17.66 -14.25 -9.31
CA SER A 150 16.75 -13.11 -9.41
C SER A 150 16.44 -12.78 -10.88
N LEU A 151 15.69 -11.70 -11.09
CA LEU A 151 15.50 -11.03 -12.39
C LEU A 151 15.32 -9.52 -12.17
N GLN A 152 15.38 -8.70 -13.23
CA GLN A 152 15.32 -7.24 -13.10
C GLN A 152 13.92 -6.74 -12.70
N GLY A 153 12.87 -7.28 -13.33
CA GLY A 153 11.46 -6.94 -13.08
C GLY A 153 10.79 -6.19 -14.23
N SER A 154 11.54 -5.63 -15.17
CA SER A 154 11.06 -4.92 -16.37
C SER A 154 10.45 -5.87 -17.40
N CYS A 155 10.87 -7.14 -17.37
CA CYS A 155 10.38 -8.20 -18.24
C CYS A 155 10.34 -9.53 -17.48
N PHE A 156 9.24 -10.28 -17.59
CA PHE A 156 9.14 -11.68 -17.15
C PHE A 156 7.92 -12.37 -17.75
N MET A 157 8.03 -13.68 -17.96
CA MET A 157 6.98 -14.56 -18.49
C MET A 157 6.75 -15.74 -17.55
N LEU A 158 5.49 -16.09 -17.32
CA LEU A 158 5.06 -17.25 -16.52
C LEU A 158 3.66 -17.68 -16.98
N THR A 159 3.19 -18.82 -16.47
CA THR A 159 1.78 -19.19 -16.66
C THR A 159 0.86 -18.24 -15.91
N ARG A 160 -0.31 -17.97 -16.49
CA ARG A 160 -1.37 -17.17 -15.84
C ARG A 160 -1.81 -17.81 -14.52
N ASP A 161 -1.83 -19.14 -14.46
CA ASP A 161 -2.18 -19.87 -13.24
C ASP A 161 -1.13 -19.62 -12.15
N LYS A 162 0.17 -19.74 -12.45
CA LYS A 162 1.23 -19.38 -11.48
C LYS A 162 1.23 -17.90 -11.11
N TYR A 163 0.86 -17.01 -12.03
CA TYR A 163 0.73 -15.58 -11.73
C TYR A 163 -0.26 -15.34 -10.59
N TRP A 164 -1.45 -15.95 -10.66
CA TRP A 164 -2.47 -15.80 -9.61
C TRP A 164 -2.18 -16.67 -8.39
N GLU A 165 -1.71 -17.90 -8.58
CA GLU A 165 -1.34 -18.82 -7.50
C GLU A 165 -0.26 -18.19 -6.63
N LEU A 166 0.82 -17.65 -7.20
CA LEU A 166 1.92 -17.10 -6.41
C LEU A 166 1.66 -15.65 -5.97
N ASN A 167 0.51 -15.06 -6.33
CA ASN A 167 0.22 -13.64 -6.15
C ASN A 167 1.34 -12.75 -6.73
N ILE A 168 1.74 -13.02 -7.97
CA ILE A 168 2.76 -12.23 -8.67
C ILE A 168 2.23 -10.80 -8.90
N CYS A 169 3.12 -9.81 -8.72
CA CYS A 169 2.74 -8.40 -8.65
C CYS A 169 1.87 -8.07 -7.43
N ASP A 170 2.27 -8.59 -6.28
CA ASP A 170 1.62 -8.32 -5.00
C ASP A 170 1.58 -6.82 -4.67
N GLU A 171 0.37 -6.29 -4.60
CA GLU A 171 0.12 -4.85 -4.36
C GLU A 171 0.58 -4.39 -2.98
N ASN A 172 0.81 -5.32 -2.03
CA ASN A 172 1.38 -5.01 -0.71
C ASN A 172 2.80 -4.45 -0.80
N PHE A 173 3.55 -4.74 -1.86
CA PHE A 173 4.87 -4.13 -2.11
C PHE A 173 4.78 -2.65 -2.51
N GLY A 174 3.58 -2.13 -2.79
CA GLY A 174 3.36 -0.81 -3.36
C GLY A 174 3.62 -0.77 -4.87
N SER A 175 3.68 0.44 -5.45
CA SER A 175 3.77 0.60 -6.91
C SER A 175 5.10 0.13 -7.51
N TRP A 176 6.24 0.47 -6.88
CA TRP A 176 7.57 0.28 -7.45
C TRP A 176 8.56 -0.18 -6.38
N GLY A 177 9.52 -1.03 -6.76
CA GLY A 177 10.55 -1.58 -5.88
C GLY A 177 10.44 -3.09 -5.70
N SER A 178 11.58 -3.78 -5.67
CA SER A 178 11.72 -5.22 -5.42
C SER A 178 10.88 -6.17 -6.31
N GLN A 179 10.34 -5.72 -7.44
CA GLN A 179 9.52 -6.56 -8.33
C GLN A 179 10.27 -7.78 -8.84
N GLY A 180 11.51 -7.61 -9.29
CA GLY A 180 12.30 -8.74 -9.75
C GLY A 180 12.62 -9.77 -8.67
N ILE A 181 12.95 -9.30 -7.46
CA ILE A 181 13.21 -10.16 -6.30
C ILE A 181 11.92 -10.89 -5.88
N GLU A 182 10.80 -10.19 -5.78
CA GLU A 182 9.51 -10.78 -5.42
C GLU A 182 9.11 -11.89 -6.39
N VAL A 183 9.15 -11.63 -7.70
CA VAL A 183 8.79 -12.62 -8.72
C VAL A 183 9.70 -13.84 -8.63
N ALA A 184 11.02 -13.62 -8.56
CA ALA A 184 11.99 -14.70 -8.56
C ALA A 184 11.93 -15.54 -7.29
N VAL A 185 11.90 -14.91 -6.13
CA VAL A 185 11.87 -15.60 -4.83
C VAL A 185 10.56 -16.36 -4.67
N LYS A 186 9.42 -15.80 -5.07
CA LYS A 186 8.15 -16.54 -5.04
C LYS A 186 8.21 -17.79 -5.92
N THR A 187 8.74 -17.68 -7.13
CA THR A 187 8.90 -18.82 -8.04
C THR A 187 9.80 -19.89 -7.42
N TRP A 188 10.99 -19.51 -6.93
CA TRP A 188 11.96 -20.44 -6.35
C TRP A 188 11.45 -21.11 -5.07
N LEU A 189 10.94 -20.32 -4.12
CA LEU A 189 10.55 -20.86 -2.82
C LEU A 189 9.30 -21.72 -2.89
N SER A 190 8.46 -21.60 -3.93
CA SER A 190 7.32 -22.50 -4.18
C SER A 190 7.68 -23.74 -5.02
N GLY A 191 8.97 -24.00 -5.27
CA GLY A 191 9.44 -25.19 -6.00
C GLY A 191 9.57 -25.01 -7.52
N GLY A 192 9.32 -23.81 -8.04
CA GLY A 192 9.52 -23.48 -9.45
C GLY A 192 10.97 -23.09 -9.75
N ARG A 193 11.24 -22.71 -11.01
CA ARG A 193 12.58 -22.29 -11.47
C ARG A 193 12.54 -20.95 -12.18
N VAL A 194 13.59 -20.16 -12.01
CA VAL A 194 13.74 -18.89 -12.71
C VAL A 194 14.84 -19.01 -13.76
N MET A 195 14.47 -18.80 -15.02
CA MET A 195 15.31 -19.10 -16.18
C MET A 195 15.57 -17.87 -17.04
N VAL A 196 16.76 -17.78 -17.61
CA VAL A 196 17.08 -16.87 -18.72
C VAL A 196 17.24 -17.67 -20.00
N ASN A 197 16.50 -17.29 -21.05
CA ASN A 197 16.57 -17.90 -22.37
C ASN A 197 17.54 -17.14 -23.28
N HIS A 198 18.63 -17.78 -23.68
CA HIS A 198 19.69 -17.20 -24.49
C HIS A 198 19.39 -17.20 -25.99
N LYS A 199 18.39 -17.97 -26.44
CA LYS A 199 17.98 -18.03 -27.84
C LYS A 199 17.27 -16.76 -28.31
N THR A 200 16.92 -15.87 -27.38
CA THR A 200 16.23 -14.60 -27.68
C THR A 200 16.59 -13.48 -26.70
N TRP A 201 16.18 -12.26 -27.02
CA TRP A 201 16.56 -11.08 -26.24
C TRP A 201 15.43 -10.04 -26.19
N TYR A 202 15.47 -9.22 -25.14
CA TYR A 202 14.78 -7.93 -25.08
C TYR A 202 15.79 -6.83 -24.72
N ALA A 203 15.57 -5.62 -25.21
CA ALA A 203 16.37 -4.45 -24.87
C ALA A 203 15.54 -3.49 -24.03
N HIS A 204 16.11 -2.93 -22.96
CA HIS A 204 15.44 -2.01 -22.03
C HIS A 204 16.16 -0.66 -21.97
N MET A 205 15.41 0.44 -21.96
CA MET A 205 15.98 1.79 -21.83
C MET A 205 16.21 2.15 -20.35
N PHE A 206 17.48 2.15 -19.94
CA PHE A 206 17.89 2.56 -18.61
C PHE A 206 17.88 4.08 -18.43
N ARG A 207 17.28 4.54 -17.33
CA ARG A 207 17.12 5.96 -16.95
C ARG A 207 17.83 6.26 -15.62
N THR A 208 19.15 6.16 -15.62
CA THR A 208 19.98 6.22 -14.41
C THR A 208 20.73 7.54 -14.23
N GLN A 209 20.58 8.50 -15.14
CA GLN A 209 21.38 9.73 -15.16
C GLN A 209 20.74 10.90 -14.38
N GLY A 210 19.54 10.72 -13.81
CA GLY A 210 18.84 11.76 -13.06
C GLY A 210 18.28 12.89 -13.94
N GLY A 211 17.94 14.02 -13.31
CA GLY A 211 17.31 15.15 -14.01
C GLY A 211 15.97 14.76 -14.66
N ASP A 212 15.76 15.23 -15.88
CA ASP A 212 14.60 14.87 -16.71
C ASP A 212 14.74 13.52 -17.45
N PHE A 213 15.87 12.83 -17.27
CA PHE A 213 16.14 11.48 -17.78
C PHE A 213 16.21 10.43 -16.65
N GLY A 214 15.46 10.68 -15.57
CA GLY A 214 15.23 9.75 -14.45
C GLY A 214 13.83 9.11 -14.48
N PHE A 215 13.30 8.79 -13.30
CA PHE A 215 11.91 8.33 -13.19
C PHE A 215 10.94 9.44 -13.66
N PRO A 216 9.91 9.10 -14.45
CA PRO A 216 8.98 10.10 -15.01
C PRO A 216 7.92 10.53 -13.98
N TYR A 217 8.12 10.18 -12.72
CA TYR A 217 7.26 10.48 -11.58
C TYR A 217 8.13 10.53 -10.33
N GLU A 218 7.64 11.22 -9.29
CA GLU A 218 8.32 11.26 -8.00
C GLU A 218 8.34 9.87 -7.35
N LEU A 219 9.54 9.34 -7.16
CA LEU A 219 9.74 8.11 -6.40
C LEU A 219 10.18 8.47 -4.98
N SER A 220 9.27 8.34 -4.00
CA SER A 220 9.63 8.57 -2.61
C SER A 220 10.58 7.48 -2.10
N GLY A 221 11.63 7.87 -1.38
CA GLY A 221 12.53 6.91 -0.72
C GLY A 221 11.78 5.97 0.24
N SER A 222 10.70 6.45 0.86
CA SER A 222 9.80 5.63 1.68
C SER A 222 9.12 4.50 0.92
N ALA A 223 8.74 4.70 -0.35
CA ALA A 223 8.13 3.65 -1.16
C ALA A 223 9.12 2.52 -1.47
N VAL A 224 10.37 2.87 -1.77
CA VAL A 224 11.44 1.89 -1.99
C VAL A 224 11.74 1.12 -0.70
N SER A 225 11.83 1.83 0.43
CA SER A 225 12.02 1.21 1.75
C SER A 225 10.87 0.29 2.14
N HIS A 226 9.63 0.66 1.79
CA HIS A 226 8.44 -0.18 2.02
C HIS A 226 8.51 -1.50 1.23
N ALA A 227 8.85 -1.44 -0.06
CA ALA A 227 9.02 -2.64 -0.88
C ALA A 227 10.13 -3.56 -0.34
N LYS A 228 11.27 -3.00 0.09
CA LYS A 228 12.36 -3.75 0.73
C LYS A 228 11.93 -4.38 2.06
N LYS A 229 11.21 -3.63 2.90
CA LYS A 229 10.68 -4.14 4.17
C LYS A 229 9.71 -5.30 3.94
N THR A 230 8.84 -5.18 2.95
CA THR A 230 7.89 -6.24 2.57
C THR A 230 8.63 -7.50 2.08
N ALA A 231 9.67 -7.34 1.25
CA ALA A 231 10.53 -8.45 0.85
C ALA A 231 11.19 -9.15 2.05
N LYS A 232 11.73 -8.37 3.00
CA LYS A 232 12.35 -8.91 4.22
C LYS A 232 11.34 -9.68 5.07
N ASP A 233 10.18 -9.09 5.33
CA ASP A 233 9.16 -9.71 6.17
C ASP A 233 8.63 -11.02 5.58
N LEU A 234 8.34 -11.05 4.27
CA LEU A 234 7.81 -12.25 3.62
C LEU A 234 8.88 -13.34 3.48
N PHE A 235 10.05 -12.99 2.93
CA PHE A 235 11.01 -14.00 2.49
C PHE A 235 12.15 -14.24 3.48
N PHE A 236 12.70 -13.17 4.07
CA PHE A 236 13.85 -13.30 4.98
C PHE A 236 13.42 -13.79 6.35
N SER A 237 12.19 -13.47 6.78
CA SER A 237 11.60 -14.00 8.02
C SER A 237 10.82 -15.30 7.81
N GLY A 238 10.79 -15.87 6.59
CA GLY A 238 10.12 -17.14 6.31
C GLY A 238 8.60 -17.12 6.50
N LYS A 239 7.96 -15.95 6.40
CA LYS A 239 6.50 -15.80 6.64
C LYS A 239 5.64 -16.06 5.40
N TRP A 240 6.24 -16.20 4.23
CA TRP A 240 5.48 -16.44 3.01
C TRP A 240 4.91 -17.88 2.99
N GLU A 241 3.60 -17.99 3.10
CA GLU A 241 2.86 -19.25 3.32
C GLU A 241 3.04 -20.33 2.24
N LYS A 242 3.43 -19.93 1.01
CA LYS A 242 3.62 -20.85 -0.12
C LYS A 242 5.06 -21.34 -0.30
N ALA A 243 5.96 -20.92 0.60
CA ALA A 243 7.33 -21.39 0.58
C ALA A 243 7.39 -22.87 1.00
N ILE A 244 7.89 -23.72 0.11
CA ILE A 244 8.31 -25.10 0.40
C ILE A 244 9.82 -25.19 0.65
N HIS A 245 10.56 -24.14 0.30
CA HIS A 245 11.98 -23.98 0.60
C HIS A 245 12.21 -22.70 1.41
N PRO A 246 13.10 -22.70 2.41
CA PRO A 246 13.51 -21.49 3.11
C PRO A 246 14.44 -20.64 2.22
N LEU A 247 14.53 -19.33 2.49
CA LEU A 247 15.36 -18.44 1.67
C LEU A 247 16.85 -18.84 1.65
N HIS A 248 17.38 -19.39 2.75
CA HIS A 248 18.79 -19.80 2.79
C HIS A 248 19.10 -20.93 1.78
N TRP A 249 18.15 -21.83 1.50
CA TRP A 249 18.29 -22.85 0.46
C TRP A 249 18.55 -22.22 -0.92
N LEU A 250 17.81 -21.16 -1.25
CA LEU A 250 17.98 -20.45 -2.50
C LEU A 250 19.35 -19.76 -2.56
N VAL A 251 19.77 -19.12 -1.48
CA VAL A 251 21.10 -18.49 -1.41
C VAL A 251 22.19 -19.54 -1.62
N GLU A 252 22.15 -20.65 -0.87
CA GLU A 252 23.11 -21.75 -0.94
C GLU A 252 23.19 -22.36 -2.35
N LYS A 253 22.05 -22.55 -3.02
CA LYS A 253 21.99 -23.03 -4.41
C LYS A 253 22.82 -22.20 -5.38
N PHE A 254 22.94 -20.89 -5.15
CA PHE A 254 23.63 -19.96 -6.05
C PHE A 254 25.01 -19.51 -5.52
N MET A 255 25.42 -19.97 -4.34
CA MET A 255 26.69 -19.56 -3.74
C MET A 255 27.89 -19.86 -4.66
N PRO A 256 28.93 -19.00 -4.68
CA PRO A 256 29.04 -17.73 -3.95
C PRO A 256 28.19 -16.61 -4.57
N VAL A 257 27.40 -15.87 -3.77
CA VAL A 257 26.58 -14.75 -4.24
C VAL A 257 27.16 -13.42 -3.73
N PRO A 258 27.38 -12.40 -4.59
CA PRO A 258 27.79 -11.08 -4.17
C PRO A 258 26.89 -10.50 -3.06
N GLY A 259 27.51 -9.99 -1.98
CA GLY A 259 26.80 -9.40 -0.84
C GLY A 259 26.23 -10.41 0.18
N TRP A 260 26.54 -11.71 0.03
CA TRP A 260 26.26 -12.74 1.03
C TRP A 260 27.55 -13.25 1.68
N THR A 261 27.58 -13.24 3.02
CA THR A 261 28.67 -13.83 3.81
C THR A 261 28.19 -15.09 4.54
N PRO A 262 29.08 -16.00 4.96
CA PRO A 262 28.70 -17.15 5.78
C PRO A 262 27.89 -16.76 7.02
N GLU A 263 28.25 -15.65 7.68
CA GLU A 263 27.54 -15.14 8.87
C GLU A 263 26.13 -14.65 8.53
N ALA A 264 25.94 -14.02 7.37
CA ALA A 264 24.63 -13.60 6.90
C ALA A 264 23.71 -14.80 6.60
N ILE A 265 24.26 -15.89 6.06
CA ILE A 265 23.54 -17.14 5.81
C ILE A 265 23.17 -17.81 7.13
N GLU A 266 24.09 -17.86 8.10
CA GLU A 266 23.82 -18.47 9.40
C GLU A 266 22.74 -17.69 10.17
N LYS A 267 22.78 -16.35 10.11
CA LYS A 267 21.72 -15.49 10.64
C LYS A 267 20.37 -15.78 9.95
N LEU A 268 20.37 -16.01 8.64
CA LEU A 268 19.16 -16.34 7.89
C LEU A 268 18.60 -17.70 8.31
N LYS A 269 19.45 -18.71 8.58
CA LYS A 269 19.04 -20.01 9.12
C LYS A 269 18.37 -19.88 10.48
N GLY A 270 18.98 -19.10 11.39
CA GLY A 270 18.43 -18.86 12.74
C GLY A 270 17.15 -18.01 12.77
N SER A 271 16.80 -17.32 11.68
CA SER A 271 15.62 -16.45 11.60
C SER A 271 14.33 -17.21 11.25
N VAL A 272 14.42 -18.49 10.85
CA VAL A 272 13.29 -19.33 10.44
C VAL A 272 12.90 -20.24 11.61
N SER A 273 11.67 -20.14 12.13
CA SER A 273 11.19 -21.03 13.20
C SER A 273 11.11 -22.49 12.73
N PRO A 274 11.31 -23.50 13.62
CA PRO A 274 11.53 -24.90 13.24
C PRO A 274 10.33 -25.65 12.60
N THR A 275 9.21 -25.00 12.33
CA THR A 275 7.95 -25.67 11.93
C THR A 275 7.78 -25.91 10.42
N GLN A 276 8.77 -25.57 9.57
CA GLN A 276 8.65 -25.74 8.11
C GLN A 276 9.57 -26.78 7.46
N THR A 277 10.22 -27.65 8.24
CA THR A 277 10.91 -28.82 7.66
C THR A 277 10.03 -30.07 7.79
N SER A 278 9.11 -30.28 6.84
CA SER A 278 8.51 -31.60 6.61
C SER A 278 8.90 -32.10 5.22
N ASN A 279 9.69 -33.18 5.20
CA ASN A 279 10.07 -33.92 4.00
C ASN A 279 8.83 -34.43 3.24
N PRO A 280 8.87 -34.51 1.90
CA PRO A 280 7.74 -34.94 1.11
C PRO A 280 7.61 -36.47 1.17
N THR A 281 6.50 -36.97 1.72
CA THR A 281 6.08 -38.36 1.51
C THR A 281 4.81 -38.36 0.68
N SER A 282 4.84 -39.11 -0.41
CA SER A 282 3.80 -39.23 -1.43
C SER A 282 2.43 -39.56 -0.85
N SER A 283 1.40 -38.84 -1.28
CA SER A 283 0.05 -39.42 -1.37
C SER A 283 -0.72 -38.81 -2.55
N ALA A 284 -1.24 -39.71 -3.38
CA ALA A 284 -2.00 -39.45 -4.60
C ALA A 284 -3.37 -38.82 -4.29
N PRO A 285 -4.01 -38.13 -5.25
CA PRO A 285 -5.23 -37.36 -5.01
C PRO A 285 -6.47 -38.26 -4.95
N ALA A 286 -7.34 -38.02 -3.97
CA ALA A 286 -8.69 -38.58 -3.91
C ALA A 286 -9.73 -37.51 -4.37
N PRO A 287 -10.85 -37.92 -4.99
CA PRO A 287 -11.63 -37.06 -5.88
C PRO A 287 -12.79 -36.32 -5.18
N ALA A 288 -13.28 -35.31 -5.90
CA ALA A 288 -14.35 -34.37 -5.52
C ALA A 288 -15.68 -35.03 -5.09
N PRO A 289 -16.45 -34.41 -4.17
CA PRO A 289 -17.83 -34.81 -3.93
C PRO A 289 -18.80 -34.08 -4.86
N GLN A 290 -19.64 -34.87 -5.53
CA GLN A 290 -20.79 -34.45 -6.31
C GLN A 290 -21.94 -33.94 -5.44
N ALA A 291 -22.74 -33.07 -6.06
CA ALA A 291 -24.01 -32.56 -5.57
C ALA A 291 -25.02 -33.69 -5.30
N SER A 292 -25.86 -33.51 -4.28
CA SER A 292 -27.14 -34.20 -4.16
C SER A 292 -28.22 -33.24 -3.67
N THR A 293 -29.35 -33.32 -4.36
CA THR A 293 -30.62 -32.64 -4.12
C THR A 293 -31.47 -33.43 -3.13
N SER A 294 -32.20 -32.77 -2.24
CA SER A 294 -33.58 -33.16 -1.84
C SER A 294 -34.26 -32.10 -0.97
N THR A 295 -35.46 -31.73 -1.42
CA THR A 295 -36.70 -31.32 -0.71
C THR A 295 -36.94 -32.12 0.60
N THR A 296 -37.61 -31.67 1.68
CA THR A 296 -38.84 -30.86 1.84
C THR A 296 -39.07 -30.52 3.34
N ALA A 297 -39.58 -29.32 3.60
CA ALA A 297 -40.65 -28.89 4.53
C ALA A 297 -40.78 -29.32 6.03
N HIS A 298 -41.13 -28.28 6.82
CA HIS A 298 -41.90 -28.20 8.07
C HIS A 298 -41.21 -28.08 9.45
N SER A 299 -41.31 -26.85 9.96
CA SER A 299 -41.17 -26.24 11.32
C SER A 299 -41.89 -26.96 12.48
N PRO A 300 -41.91 -26.41 13.72
CA PRO A 300 -40.85 -25.76 14.52
C PRO A 300 -40.85 -26.26 16.00
N ILE A 301 -39.71 -26.19 16.71
CA ILE A 301 -39.72 -26.10 18.18
C ILE A 301 -38.73 -25.02 18.63
N SER A 302 -39.31 -24.06 19.32
CA SER A 302 -38.77 -22.92 20.05
C SER A 302 -37.91 -23.31 21.24
N GLU A 303 -36.81 -22.61 21.47
CA GLU A 303 -36.30 -22.38 22.82
C GLU A 303 -35.59 -21.02 22.93
N ASN A 304 -35.83 -20.38 24.07
CA ASN A 304 -35.74 -18.95 24.33
C ASN A 304 -34.31 -18.47 24.62
N LEU A 305 -33.89 -17.39 23.96
CA LEU A 305 -32.91 -16.46 24.49
C LEU A 305 -33.49 -15.05 24.42
N THR A 306 -33.96 -14.59 25.58
CA THR A 306 -34.56 -13.29 25.85
C THR A 306 -33.55 -12.17 25.59
N GLN A 307 -33.73 -11.43 24.49
CA GLN A 307 -33.13 -10.11 24.34
C GLN A 307 -34.04 -9.07 25.03
N PRO A 308 -33.50 -8.11 25.78
CA PRO A 308 -34.30 -6.99 26.27
C PRO A 308 -34.66 -6.08 25.10
N SER A 309 -35.96 -6.04 24.77
CA SER A 309 -36.52 -5.10 23.79
C SER A 309 -36.38 -3.67 24.31
N ARG A 310 -35.41 -2.91 23.79
CA ARG A 310 -35.45 -1.44 23.92
C ARG A 310 -36.56 -0.93 23.00
N GLN A 311 -37.62 -0.46 23.63
CA GLN A 311 -38.66 0.35 23.01
C GLN A 311 -38.02 1.48 22.20
N SER A 312 -38.55 1.74 21.02
CA SER A 312 -38.29 2.93 20.22
C SER A 312 -38.51 4.18 21.09
N PRO A 313 -37.57 5.13 21.14
CA PRO A 313 -37.73 6.33 21.94
C PRO A 313 -38.96 7.12 21.48
N THR A 314 -39.83 7.45 22.43
CA THR A 314 -40.85 8.48 22.29
C THR A 314 -40.19 9.82 21.94
N ALA A 315 -40.81 10.58 21.04
CA ALA A 315 -40.22 11.73 20.34
C ALA A 315 -39.90 13.00 21.18
N ASN A 316 -39.76 12.90 22.51
CA ASN A 316 -39.67 14.07 23.41
C ASN A 316 -38.44 14.13 24.34
N THR A 317 -37.46 13.24 24.21
CA THR A 317 -36.20 13.34 24.98
C THR A 317 -35.08 13.90 24.08
N PRO A 318 -34.32 14.92 24.52
CA PRO A 318 -33.17 15.41 23.75
C PRO A 318 -32.15 14.27 23.54
N PRO A 319 -31.51 14.20 22.37
CA PRO A 319 -30.58 13.12 22.06
C PRO A 319 -29.38 13.15 23.01
N THR A 320 -28.99 11.98 23.48
CA THR A 320 -27.84 11.82 24.38
C THR A 320 -26.53 11.85 23.59
N ILE A 321 -25.48 12.42 24.19
CA ILE A 321 -24.17 12.60 23.55
C ILE A 321 -23.09 11.83 24.32
N GLY A 322 -22.27 11.11 23.58
CA GLY A 322 -21.06 10.48 24.09
C GLY A 322 -19.91 10.56 23.07
N CYS A 323 -18.76 10.02 23.43
CA CYS A 323 -17.66 9.86 22.49
C CYS A 323 -17.03 8.47 22.56
N ILE A 324 -16.47 8.07 21.43
CA ILE A 324 -15.57 6.93 21.34
C ILE A 324 -14.14 7.46 21.29
N TYR A 325 -13.25 6.79 22.01
CA TYR A 325 -11.81 7.04 21.97
C TYR A 325 -11.13 5.78 21.45
N TYR A 326 -10.26 5.87 20.44
CA TYR A 326 -9.55 4.69 19.94
C TYR A 326 -8.04 4.90 19.86
N THR A 327 -7.27 3.85 20.18
CA THR A 327 -5.81 3.89 20.27
C THR A 327 -5.19 2.56 19.88
N ASP A 328 -4.08 2.60 19.14
CA ASP A 328 -3.22 1.42 18.90
C ASP A 328 -2.20 1.17 20.03
N ASN A 329 -2.22 2.01 21.07
CA ASN A 329 -1.29 2.00 22.21
C ASN A 329 0.20 2.21 21.86
N LEU A 330 0.51 2.80 20.68
CA LEU A 330 1.90 3.11 20.28
C LEU A 330 2.30 4.57 20.47
N VAL A 331 1.35 5.46 20.74
CA VAL A 331 1.61 6.83 21.16
C VAL A 331 2.43 6.83 22.46
N ASP A 332 3.27 7.85 22.64
CA ASP A 332 3.99 8.05 23.89
C ASP A 332 3.00 8.14 25.07
N GLU A 333 3.29 7.44 26.17
CA GLU A 333 2.36 7.34 27.29
C GLU A 333 2.08 8.70 27.93
N LYS A 334 3.10 9.57 28.06
CA LYS A 334 2.91 10.90 28.64
C LYS A 334 2.03 11.75 27.73
N LEU A 335 2.26 11.71 26.41
CA LEU A 335 1.42 12.40 25.44
C LEU A 335 -0.02 11.89 25.50
N MET A 336 -0.22 10.58 25.53
CA MET A 336 -1.55 9.96 25.65
C MET A 336 -2.28 10.44 26.89
N LEU A 337 -1.59 10.48 28.05
CA LEU A 337 -2.17 10.96 29.31
C LEU A 337 -2.56 12.44 29.25
N VAL A 338 -1.78 13.28 28.56
CA VAL A 338 -2.13 14.70 28.34
C VAL A 338 -3.40 14.80 27.50
N CYS A 339 -3.48 14.08 26.38
CA CYS A 339 -4.67 14.05 25.52
C CYS A 339 -5.90 13.52 26.27
N GLN A 340 -5.76 12.44 27.05
CA GLN A 340 -6.85 11.88 27.86
C GLN A 340 -7.35 12.84 28.93
N LYS A 341 -6.45 13.55 29.63
CA LYS A 341 -6.81 14.57 30.61
C LYS A 341 -7.56 15.73 29.95
N GLN A 342 -7.06 16.20 28.81
CA GLN A 342 -7.73 17.26 28.06
C GLN A 342 -9.09 16.82 27.53
N LEU A 343 -9.20 15.59 27.00
CA LEU A 343 -10.45 15.03 26.51
C LEU A 343 -11.47 14.89 27.66
N THR A 344 -11.06 14.38 28.82
CA THR A 344 -11.91 14.30 30.03
C THR A 344 -12.51 15.65 30.39
N LYS A 345 -11.69 16.71 30.37
CA LYS A 345 -12.14 18.08 30.62
C LYS A 345 -13.10 18.55 29.53
N ALA A 346 -12.79 18.30 28.27
CA ALA A 346 -13.54 18.79 27.13
C ALA A 346 -14.92 18.13 26.99
N VAL A 347 -15.05 16.83 27.28
CA VAL A 347 -16.35 16.14 27.20
C VAL A 347 -17.31 16.54 28.33
N ALA A 348 -16.81 17.20 29.38
CA ALA A 348 -17.61 17.76 30.47
C ALA A 348 -18.63 16.77 31.07
N GLY A 349 -18.17 15.56 31.41
CA GLY A 349 -19.01 14.51 32.03
C GLY A 349 -19.85 13.66 31.06
N LYS A 350 -19.80 13.94 29.74
CA LYS A 350 -20.37 13.04 28.73
C LYS A 350 -19.64 11.69 28.73
N LYS A 351 -20.34 10.64 28.29
CA LYS A 351 -19.84 9.25 28.35
C LYS A 351 -18.67 9.05 27.39
N ILE A 352 -17.60 8.39 27.87
CA ILE A 352 -16.46 7.96 27.08
C ILE A 352 -16.41 6.42 27.03
N VAL A 353 -16.39 5.86 25.83
CA VAL A 353 -16.00 4.46 25.60
C VAL A 353 -14.64 4.47 24.91
N SER A 354 -13.64 3.87 25.52
CA SER A 354 -12.32 3.72 24.90
C SER A 354 -12.14 2.34 24.30
N VAL A 355 -11.45 2.26 23.17
CA VAL A 355 -11.12 1.00 22.51
C VAL A 355 -9.63 0.94 22.22
N SER A 356 -8.97 -0.10 22.68
CA SER A 356 -7.51 -0.18 22.69
C SER A 356 -7.01 -1.59 22.37
N LEU A 357 -5.74 -1.70 21.98
CA LEU A 357 -5.07 -2.99 21.76
C LEU A 357 -4.42 -3.52 23.05
N LYS A 358 -4.30 -2.68 24.07
CA LYS A 358 -3.88 -3.00 25.44
C LYS A 358 -4.80 -2.33 26.46
N PRO A 359 -5.01 -2.91 27.65
CA PRO A 359 -5.81 -2.29 28.69
C PRO A 359 -5.37 -0.87 29.02
N ILE A 360 -6.33 0.06 29.14
CA ILE A 360 -6.09 1.44 29.59
C ILE A 360 -7.16 1.89 30.59
N PRO A 361 -6.80 2.66 31.64
CA PRO A 361 -7.75 3.17 32.63
C PRO A 361 -8.43 4.46 32.14
N PHE A 362 -9.19 4.39 31.04
CA PHE A 362 -9.82 5.57 30.43
C PHE A 362 -11.25 5.30 29.96
N GLY A 363 -12.24 5.93 30.62
CA GLY A 363 -13.65 5.66 30.35
C GLY A 363 -14.03 4.18 30.52
N LYS A 364 -15.04 3.71 29.80
CA LYS A 364 -15.31 2.26 29.68
C LYS A 364 -14.39 1.68 28.60
N ASN A 365 -13.36 0.94 29.00
CA ASN A 365 -12.38 0.38 28.06
C ASN A 365 -12.82 -0.98 27.48
N VAL A 366 -12.78 -1.09 26.16
CA VAL A 366 -12.93 -2.33 25.39
C VAL A 366 -11.57 -2.66 24.78
N VAL A 367 -11.04 -3.85 25.09
CA VAL A 367 -9.73 -4.28 24.59
C VAL A 367 -9.92 -5.26 23.44
N LEU A 368 -9.29 -4.99 22.29
CA LEU A 368 -9.27 -5.89 21.14
C LEU A 368 -7.90 -6.53 21.00
N THR A 369 -7.85 -7.86 20.98
CA THR A 369 -6.62 -8.63 20.74
C THR A 369 -6.33 -8.70 19.24
N LEU A 370 -5.92 -7.57 18.66
CA LEU A 370 -5.62 -7.42 17.23
C LEU A 370 -4.29 -6.71 17.03
N GLU A 371 -3.65 -6.94 15.89
CA GLU A 371 -2.45 -6.19 15.49
C GLU A 371 -2.82 -4.81 14.93
N ARG A 372 -1.89 -3.86 14.98
CA ARG A 372 -2.08 -2.51 14.43
C ARG A 372 -2.36 -2.57 12.93
N GLY A 373 -3.42 -1.89 12.49
CA GLY A 373 -3.73 -1.73 11.07
C GLY A 373 -4.99 -0.92 10.83
N TYR A 374 -5.27 -0.59 9.57
CA TYR A 374 -6.47 0.18 9.22
C TYR A 374 -7.76 -0.59 9.43
N LEU A 375 -7.78 -1.89 9.10
CA LEU A 375 -8.91 -2.77 9.44
C LEU A 375 -9.12 -2.83 10.96
N THR A 376 -8.04 -2.92 11.73
CA THR A 376 -8.10 -2.88 13.19
C THR A 376 -8.69 -1.58 13.70
N MET A 377 -8.27 -0.41 13.17
CA MET A 377 -8.88 0.88 13.52
C MET A 377 -10.39 0.90 13.24
N PHE A 378 -10.84 0.35 12.10
CA PHE A 378 -12.27 0.25 11.81
C PHE A 378 -13.01 -0.67 12.78
N LYS A 379 -12.41 -1.80 13.15
CA LYS A 379 -12.94 -2.71 14.18
C LYS A 379 -12.99 -2.05 15.56
N GLN A 380 -11.99 -1.24 15.92
CA GLN A 380 -11.97 -0.47 17.16
C GLN A 380 -13.11 0.55 17.20
N ILE A 381 -13.31 1.27 16.10
CA ILE A 381 -14.44 2.20 15.96
C ILE A 381 -15.76 1.46 16.14
N LEU A 382 -15.98 0.36 15.41
CA LEU A 382 -17.24 -0.39 15.50
C LEU A 382 -17.48 -0.91 16.92
N ALA A 383 -16.47 -1.49 17.57
CA ALA A 383 -16.58 -1.96 18.95
C ALA A 383 -16.93 -0.81 19.93
N GLY A 384 -16.37 0.38 19.71
CA GLY A 384 -16.68 1.57 20.50
C GLY A 384 -18.12 2.02 20.31
N LEU A 385 -18.57 2.07 19.05
CA LEU A 385 -19.95 2.40 18.69
C LEU A 385 -20.95 1.41 19.29
N GLU A 386 -20.64 0.11 19.29
CA GLU A 386 -21.52 -0.93 19.86
C GLU A 386 -21.54 -0.90 21.40
N ALA A 387 -20.43 -0.52 22.04
CA ALA A 387 -20.33 -0.43 23.49
C ALA A 387 -20.84 0.89 24.10
N LEU A 388 -20.90 1.96 23.29
CA LEU A 388 -21.50 3.25 23.64
C LEU A 388 -23.02 3.16 23.48
N ASP A 389 -23.80 3.76 24.37
CA ASP A 389 -25.27 3.65 24.40
C ASP A 389 -25.99 4.99 24.20
N THR A 390 -25.27 6.02 23.71
CA THR A 390 -25.80 7.35 23.41
C THR A 390 -26.29 7.48 21.97
N ASP A 391 -27.10 8.48 21.67
CA ASP A 391 -27.68 8.69 20.32
C ASP A 391 -26.66 9.29 19.36
N ILE A 392 -25.93 10.30 19.83
CA ILE A 392 -24.89 11.02 19.09
C ILE A 392 -23.52 10.59 19.62
N VAL A 393 -22.58 10.45 18.70
CA VAL A 393 -21.20 10.04 18.98
C VAL A 393 -20.21 11.00 18.35
N PHE A 394 -19.25 11.45 19.17
CA PHE A 394 -18.03 12.11 18.73
C PHE A 394 -16.89 11.09 18.62
N PHE A 395 -16.09 11.20 17.56
CA PHE A 395 -14.94 10.34 17.31
C PHE A 395 -13.69 11.01 17.88
N CYS A 396 -12.95 10.30 18.74
CA CYS A 396 -11.76 10.83 19.40
C CYS A 396 -10.53 9.92 19.23
N GLU A 397 -9.38 10.54 18.96
CA GLU A 397 -8.09 9.86 18.82
C GLU A 397 -7.13 10.18 19.98
N HIS A 398 -6.13 9.30 20.15
CA HIS A 398 -5.18 9.33 21.28
C HIS A 398 -4.16 10.47 21.27
N ASP A 399 -4.04 11.18 20.15
CA ASP A 399 -3.03 12.18 19.83
C ASP A 399 -3.68 13.54 19.49
N VAL A 400 -4.93 13.75 19.93
CA VAL A 400 -5.68 14.98 19.65
C VAL A 400 -6.07 15.70 20.95
N LEU A 401 -5.77 17.00 21.02
CA LEU A 401 -6.29 17.89 22.04
C LEU A 401 -7.62 18.47 21.57
N TYR A 402 -8.70 18.07 22.23
CA TYR A 402 -10.03 18.59 21.95
C TYR A 402 -10.34 19.81 22.83
N HIS A 403 -10.86 20.87 22.23
CA HIS A 403 -11.41 22.00 22.98
C HIS A 403 -12.87 21.69 23.40
N PRO A 404 -13.35 22.13 24.59
CA PRO A 404 -14.74 21.91 25.01
C PRO A 404 -15.80 22.27 23.97
N SER A 405 -15.59 23.36 23.23
CA SER A 405 -16.51 23.82 22.17
C SER A 405 -16.72 22.82 21.02
N HIS A 406 -15.85 21.82 20.87
CA HIS A 406 -16.08 20.72 19.94
C HIS A 406 -17.31 19.91 20.33
N PHE A 407 -17.53 19.71 21.64
CA PHE A 407 -18.62 18.89 22.20
C PHE A 407 -19.90 19.69 22.50
N ASP A 408 -19.93 20.98 22.15
CA ASP A 408 -21.14 21.82 22.22
C ASP A 408 -22.01 21.68 20.96
N PHE A 409 -21.45 21.09 19.90
CA PHE A 409 -22.16 20.91 18.64
C PHE A 409 -23.26 19.85 18.77
N LEU A 410 -24.47 20.21 18.31
CA LEU A 410 -25.62 19.32 18.20
C LEU A 410 -25.98 19.13 16.73
N PRO A 411 -25.80 17.92 16.15
CA PRO A 411 -26.20 17.59 14.78
C PRO A 411 -27.68 17.92 14.51
N PRO A 412 -28.00 18.86 13.59
CA PRO A 412 -29.39 19.25 13.33
C PRO A 412 -30.16 18.21 12.51
N ASP A 413 -29.50 17.41 11.67
CA ASP A 413 -30.10 16.32 10.91
C ASP A 413 -29.43 14.99 11.25
N ARG A 414 -30.26 13.99 11.59
CA ARG A 414 -29.77 12.65 11.92
C ARG A 414 -29.17 11.86 10.76
N ASN A 415 -29.44 12.26 9.53
CA ASN A 415 -28.97 11.59 8.31
C ASN A 415 -27.76 12.28 7.67
N ILE A 416 -27.11 13.19 8.39
CA ILE A 416 -25.93 13.92 7.93
C ILE A 416 -24.74 13.60 8.83
N TRP A 417 -23.58 13.42 8.20
CA TRP A 417 -22.30 13.23 8.88
C TRP A 417 -21.63 14.60 9.05
N TYR A 418 -21.31 15.01 10.27
CA TYR A 418 -20.75 16.34 10.53
C TYR A 418 -19.27 16.26 10.87
N TYR A 419 -18.45 17.01 10.15
CA TYR A 419 -17.01 17.07 10.38
C TYR A 419 -16.58 18.43 10.92
N GLU A 420 -15.74 18.41 11.95
CA GLU A 420 -15.11 19.61 12.47
C GLU A 420 -14.18 20.24 11.42
N SER A 421 -14.40 21.51 11.12
CA SER A 421 -13.58 22.30 10.21
C SER A 421 -12.50 23.12 10.92
N ASN A 422 -12.70 23.50 12.19
CA ASN A 422 -11.72 24.18 13.02
C ASN A 422 -10.72 23.16 13.58
N TYR A 423 -9.81 22.73 12.72
CA TYR A 423 -8.90 21.63 13.03
C TYR A 423 -7.45 21.99 12.65
N TRP A 424 -6.53 21.83 13.58
CA TRP A 424 -5.12 22.19 13.42
C TRP A 424 -4.22 20.96 13.58
N PHE A 425 -3.14 20.95 12.82
CA PHE A 425 -2.06 19.98 12.95
C PHE A 425 -0.87 20.63 13.65
N LEU A 426 -0.35 20.02 14.71
CA LEU A 426 0.82 20.48 15.44
C LEU A 426 1.97 19.47 15.28
N ARG A 427 3.08 19.90 14.70
CA ARG A 427 4.30 19.08 14.59
C ARG A 427 5.10 19.17 15.88
N LEU A 428 5.22 18.05 16.59
CA LEU A 428 5.83 18.05 17.93
C LEU A 428 7.34 18.34 17.91
N THR A 429 8.03 18.03 16.80
CA THR A 429 9.49 18.16 16.70
C THR A 429 9.99 19.60 16.75
N ASP A 430 9.22 20.55 16.21
CA ASP A 430 9.60 21.96 16.11
C ASP A 430 8.50 22.93 16.58
N GLY A 431 7.33 22.42 16.94
CA GLY A 431 6.19 23.22 17.37
C GLY A 431 5.51 23.97 16.23
N PHE A 432 5.79 23.63 14.97
CA PHE A 432 5.09 24.23 13.83
C PHE A 432 3.64 23.76 13.77
N ALA A 433 2.70 24.67 13.60
CA ALA A 433 1.27 24.38 13.56
C ALA A 433 0.64 24.87 12.25
N LEU A 434 -0.34 24.12 11.74
CA LEU A 434 -0.91 24.35 10.43
C LEU A 434 -2.40 24.01 10.39
N HIS A 435 -3.19 24.87 9.77
CA HIS A 435 -4.59 24.66 9.47
C HIS A 435 -4.87 24.84 7.97
N TYR A 436 -5.64 23.92 7.42
CA TYR A 436 -6.14 23.95 6.05
C TYR A 436 -7.49 23.25 5.95
N ASN A 437 -8.20 23.35 4.81
CA ASN A 437 -9.48 22.67 4.61
C ASN A 437 -9.34 21.15 4.83
N VAL A 438 -9.98 20.62 5.86
CA VAL A 438 -9.96 19.20 6.21
C VAL A 438 -11.27 18.79 6.89
N SER A 439 -11.57 17.50 6.86
CA SER A 439 -12.75 16.88 7.47
C SER A 439 -12.33 15.61 8.22
N PRO A 440 -11.47 15.69 9.24
CA PRO A 440 -10.74 14.55 9.76
C PRO A 440 -11.67 13.56 10.45
N LEU A 441 -11.36 12.27 10.39
CA LEU A 441 -12.17 11.24 11.04
C LEU A 441 -12.28 11.45 12.56
N SER A 442 -11.19 11.87 13.19
CA SER A 442 -11.10 12.29 14.59
C SER A 442 -11.85 13.59 14.92
N GLY A 443 -12.52 14.21 13.95
CA GLY A 443 -13.41 15.36 14.12
C GLY A 443 -14.85 15.06 13.74
N LEU A 444 -15.21 13.79 13.55
CA LEU A 444 -16.55 13.36 13.17
C LEU A 444 -17.52 13.40 14.36
N CYS A 445 -18.69 13.99 14.13
CA CYS A 445 -19.87 13.90 14.96
C CYS A 445 -21.05 13.38 14.13
N VAL A 446 -21.72 12.33 14.60
CA VAL A 446 -22.76 11.64 13.83
C VAL A 446 -23.72 10.88 14.76
N TYR A 447 -24.92 10.55 14.28
CA TYR A 447 -25.79 9.61 14.97
C TYR A 447 -25.21 8.18 14.93
N ARG A 448 -25.24 7.51 16.09
CA ARG A 448 -24.56 6.24 16.32
C ARG A 448 -25.10 5.11 15.45
N ASP A 449 -26.40 5.07 15.20
CA ASP A 449 -27.07 4.02 14.41
C ASP A 449 -26.58 3.98 12.96
N ILE A 450 -26.50 5.14 12.30
CA ILE A 450 -26.00 5.24 10.92
C ILE A 450 -24.49 5.01 10.83
N ALA A 451 -23.73 5.39 11.87
CA ALA A 451 -22.31 5.07 11.97
C ALA A 451 -22.07 3.55 12.06
N ILE A 452 -22.86 2.84 12.88
CA ILE A 452 -22.78 1.37 13.00
C ILE A 452 -23.05 0.69 11.66
N LYS A 453 -24.12 1.09 10.95
CA LYS A 453 -24.45 0.55 9.62
C LYS A 453 -23.28 0.69 8.66
N HIS A 454 -22.73 1.90 8.56
CA HIS A 454 -21.61 2.20 7.68
C HIS A 454 -20.35 1.40 8.05
N TYR A 455 -19.97 1.36 9.34
CA TYR A 455 -18.74 0.67 9.74
C TYR A 455 -18.85 -0.85 9.61
N LYS A 456 -20.04 -1.44 9.77
CA LYS A 456 -20.27 -2.86 9.44
C LYS A 456 -20.05 -3.14 7.96
N GLU A 457 -20.63 -2.31 7.09
CA GLU A 457 -20.43 -2.44 5.64
C GLU A 457 -18.97 -2.24 5.24
N ARG A 458 -18.32 -1.20 5.77
CA ARG A 458 -16.91 -0.88 5.54
C ARG A 458 -15.98 -2.02 5.95
N ILE A 459 -16.18 -2.59 7.14
CA ILE A 459 -15.37 -3.73 7.60
C ILE A 459 -15.54 -4.92 6.68
N ALA A 460 -16.78 -5.30 6.34
CA ALA A 460 -17.05 -6.42 5.46
C ALA A 460 -16.39 -6.25 4.06
N MET A 461 -16.39 -5.03 3.52
CA MET A 461 -15.69 -4.72 2.28
C MET A 461 -14.17 -4.89 2.42
N VAL A 462 -13.57 -4.32 3.47
CA VAL A 462 -12.11 -4.39 3.68
C VAL A 462 -11.64 -5.81 3.98
N GLU A 463 -12.44 -6.62 4.68
CA GLU A 463 -12.13 -8.03 4.91
C GLU A 463 -12.16 -8.84 3.61
N LYS A 464 -13.08 -8.51 2.69
CA LYS A 464 -13.23 -9.20 1.41
C LYS A 464 -12.18 -8.77 0.38
N GLU A 465 -11.92 -7.46 0.29
CA GLU A 465 -11.18 -6.86 -0.83
C GLU A 465 -9.78 -6.38 -0.43
N GLY A 466 -9.47 -6.37 0.87
CA GLY A 466 -8.29 -5.71 1.42
C GLY A 466 -8.48 -4.20 1.57
N PHE A 467 -7.60 -3.58 2.36
CA PHE A 467 -7.63 -2.12 2.52
C PHE A 467 -7.06 -1.43 1.28
N SER A 468 -7.77 -0.42 0.78
CA SER A 468 -7.30 0.47 -0.28
C SER A 468 -7.55 1.93 0.09
N TYR A 469 -6.58 2.82 -0.16
CA TYR A 469 -6.75 4.27 0.05
C TYR A 469 -7.90 4.89 -0.77
N ARG A 470 -8.43 4.16 -1.77
CA ARG A 470 -9.64 4.56 -2.49
C ARG A 470 -10.86 4.72 -1.56
N ILE A 471 -10.95 3.90 -0.51
CA ILE A 471 -12.07 3.88 0.44
C ILE A 471 -12.15 5.14 1.31
N GLY A 472 -11.02 5.88 1.41
CA GLY A 472 -10.83 7.03 2.29
C GLY A 472 -10.93 6.67 3.78
N PHE A 473 -10.41 7.54 4.64
CA PHE A 473 -10.60 7.36 6.09
C PHE A 473 -11.93 7.97 6.54
N GLU A 474 -12.30 9.09 5.93
CA GLU A 474 -13.46 9.93 6.24
C GLU A 474 -14.69 9.51 5.43
N PRO A 475 -15.69 8.83 6.03
CA PRO A 475 -16.92 8.45 5.33
C PRO A 475 -17.61 9.62 4.60
N MET A 476 -18.28 9.33 3.48
CA MET A 476 -19.12 10.27 2.72
C MET A 476 -18.42 11.48 2.06
N THR A 477 -17.15 11.77 2.36
CA THR A 477 -16.47 13.00 1.92
C THR A 477 -16.11 13.09 0.43
N HIS A 478 -16.06 11.95 -0.28
CA HIS A 478 -15.50 11.91 -1.63
C HIS A 478 -16.29 11.08 -2.67
N GLY A 479 -17.38 10.41 -2.28
CA GLY A 479 -18.26 9.67 -3.20
C GLY A 479 -17.61 8.57 -4.06
N ARG A 480 -16.38 8.14 -3.73
CA ARG A 480 -15.58 7.19 -4.56
C ARG A 480 -16.07 5.73 -4.46
N ILE A 481 -16.79 5.43 -3.38
CA ILE A 481 -17.37 4.13 -3.07
C ILE A 481 -18.88 4.35 -2.98
N LYS A 482 -19.63 3.49 -3.66
CA LYS A 482 -21.09 3.47 -3.57
C LYS A 482 -21.49 2.51 -2.46
N TRP A 483 -21.64 3.04 -1.26
CA TRP A 483 -22.15 2.30 -0.10
C TRP A 483 -23.62 1.94 -0.30
N LYS A 484 -24.09 0.90 0.37
CA LYS A 484 -25.52 0.54 0.41
C LYS A 484 -26.33 1.69 1.00
N ASP A 485 -25.83 2.23 2.11
CA ASP A 485 -26.41 3.40 2.77
C ASP A 485 -25.55 4.64 2.48
N MET A 486 -26.01 5.48 1.56
CA MET A 486 -25.36 6.75 1.23
C MET A 486 -25.96 7.90 2.04
N TYR A 487 -25.08 8.69 2.68
CA TYR A 487 -25.46 9.86 3.46
C TYR A 487 -24.77 11.11 2.92
N LYS A 488 -25.30 12.28 3.29
CA LYS A 488 -24.62 13.56 3.07
C LYS A 488 -23.62 13.82 4.19
N PHE A 489 -22.69 14.73 3.95
CA PHE A 489 -21.84 15.28 5.01
C PHE A 489 -21.86 16.81 4.96
N GLU A 490 -21.66 17.42 6.12
CA GLU A 490 -21.53 18.86 6.31
C GLU A 490 -20.37 19.17 7.25
N LEU A 491 -19.94 20.43 7.25
CA LEU A 491 -18.91 20.91 8.17
C LEU A 491 -19.58 21.67 9.31
N PHE A 492 -19.09 21.46 10.54
CA PHE A 492 -19.35 22.36 11.65
C PHE A 492 -18.07 23.06 12.08
N HIS A 493 -18.20 24.13 12.86
CA HIS A 493 -17.09 24.94 13.30
C HIS A 493 -17.18 25.18 14.80
N SER A 494 -16.25 24.60 15.56
CA SER A 494 -16.15 24.87 17.00
C SER A 494 -15.50 26.22 17.28
N GLY A 495 -15.82 26.82 18.44
CA GLY A 495 -15.31 28.12 18.85
C GLY A 495 -13.79 28.18 19.04
N SER A 496 -13.14 27.05 19.32
CA SER A 496 -11.68 26.91 19.32
C SER A 496 -11.30 25.53 18.80
N PRO A 497 -10.14 25.40 18.14
CA PRO A 497 -9.83 24.24 17.33
C PRO A 497 -9.52 22.99 18.13
N SER A 498 -9.75 21.84 17.52
CA SER A 498 -9.08 20.60 17.89
C SER A 498 -7.65 20.59 17.31
N ILE A 499 -6.68 20.06 18.07
CA ILE A 499 -5.26 20.03 17.68
C ILE A 499 -4.79 18.58 17.59
N ASP A 500 -4.47 18.11 16.38
CA ASP A 500 -3.87 16.81 16.09
C ASP A 500 -2.35 16.90 16.14
N ILE A 501 -1.76 16.13 17.04
CA ILE A 501 -0.34 16.19 17.36
C ILE A 501 0.41 15.17 16.50
N ALA A 502 1.18 15.66 15.55
CA ALA A 502 2.10 14.84 14.79
C ALA A 502 3.36 14.52 15.61
N HIS A 503 3.38 13.33 16.22
CA HIS A 503 4.42 12.83 17.12
C HIS A 503 5.32 11.75 16.48
N GLY A 504 5.20 11.54 15.17
CA GLY A 504 6.08 10.64 14.40
C GLY A 504 5.73 9.16 14.46
N LYS A 505 4.74 8.76 15.27
CA LYS A 505 4.16 7.41 15.27
C LYS A 505 2.69 7.38 14.85
N ASN A 506 2.12 8.51 14.40
CA ASN A 506 0.74 8.62 13.95
C ASN A 506 0.44 7.59 12.83
N VAL A 507 -0.80 7.11 12.77
CA VAL A 507 -1.26 6.17 11.74
C VAL A 507 -1.33 6.85 10.36
N THR A 508 -1.73 8.12 10.32
CA THR A 508 -1.90 8.89 9.08
C THR A 508 -0.84 10.00 8.94
N GLY A 509 -0.32 10.17 7.72
CA GLY A 509 0.63 11.24 7.42
C GLY A 509 -0.07 12.59 7.24
N LYS A 510 0.56 13.67 7.73
CA LYS A 510 0.08 15.05 7.58
C LYS A 510 0.83 15.78 6.46
N ARG A 511 0.16 16.72 5.77
CA ARG A 511 0.76 17.51 4.68
C ARG A 511 1.16 18.88 5.22
N TRP A 512 2.45 19.16 5.24
CA TRP A 512 3.00 20.40 5.81
C TRP A 512 3.22 21.52 4.80
N THR A 513 3.03 21.25 3.50
CA THR A 513 3.29 22.21 2.42
C THR A 513 2.23 22.08 1.33
N GLN A 514 1.90 23.19 0.65
CA GLN A 514 0.80 23.23 -0.32
C GLN A 514 1.06 22.42 -1.59
N ASP A 515 2.31 22.21 -1.99
CA ASP A 515 2.74 21.34 -3.11
C ASP A 515 2.26 19.89 -2.97
N LYS A 516 2.10 19.41 -1.74
CA LYS A 516 1.62 18.03 -1.46
C LYS A 516 0.14 17.81 -1.73
N PHE A 517 -0.62 18.86 -2.08
CA PHE A 517 -2.04 18.78 -2.36
C PHE A 517 -2.31 18.81 -3.87
N ARG A 518 -3.04 17.79 -4.37
CA ARG A 518 -3.50 17.74 -5.77
C ARG A 518 -4.39 18.94 -6.12
N ARG A 519 -5.33 19.27 -5.23
CA ARG A 519 -6.12 20.50 -5.27
C ARG A 519 -5.67 21.37 -4.12
N LYS A 520 -5.15 22.56 -4.42
CA LYS A 520 -4.66 23.49 -3.40
C LYS A 520 -5.77 23.82 -2.41
N PRO A 521 -5.50 23.78 -1.10
CA PRO A 521 -6.48 24.16 -0.12
C PRO A 521 -6.79 25.66 -0.28
N THR A 522 -8.05 26.04 -0.11
CA THR A 522 -8.48 27.45 -0.18
C THR A 522 -8.19 28.19 1.13
N ILE A 523 -8.01 27.46 2.22
CA ILE A 523 -7.60 27.93 3.53
C ILE A 523 -6.21 27.37 3.82
N TRP A 524 -5.29 28.24 4.21
CA TRP A 524 -3.95 27.88 4.68
C TRP A 524 -3.53 28.88 5.75
N LYS A 525 -3.38 28.41 6.99
CA LYS A 525 -2.99 29.25 8.14
C LYS A 525 -1.88 28.56 8.90
N GLU A 526 -0.78 29.28 9.09
CA GLU A 526 0.36 28.81 9.86
C GLU A 526 0.33 29.45 11.24
N ALA A 527 0.78 28.69 12.23
CA ALA A 527 1.01 29.15 13.58
C ALA A 527 2.20 28.35 14.17
N ASN A 528 2.46 28.56 15.45
CA ASN A 528 3.31 27.69 16.23
C ASN A 528 2.56 27.26 17.50
N ILE A 529 3.17 26.38 18.27
CA ILE A 529 2.62 25.82 19.50
C ILE A 529 2.14 26.87 20.53
N ASP A 530 2.62 28.11 20.46
CA ASP A 530 2.21 29.20 21.36
C ASP A 530 1.15 30.14 20.75
N THR A 531 0.82 29.98 19.47
CA THR A 531 -0.04 30.91 18.72
C THR A 531 -1.24 30.23 18.03
N ILE A 532 -1.54 28.98 18.37
CA ILE A 532 -2.76 28.32 17.88
C ILE A 532 -3.98 29.05 18.46
N PRO A 533 -4.90 29.58 17.63
CA PRO A 533 -6.03 30.37 18.12
C PRO A 533 -6.87 29.60 19.14
N GLY A 534 -7.28 30.25 20.23
CA GLY A 534 -8.10 29.64 21.27
C GLY A 534 -7.33 28.74 22.26
N TRP A 535 -6.00 28.69 22.16
CA TRP A 535 -5.16 27.93 23.08
C TRP A 535 -3.94 28.73 23.58
N ASP A 536 -3.94 29.10 24.85
CA ASP A 536 -2.85 29.90 25.44
C ASP A 536 -1.77 29.06 26.14
N ASN A 537 -1.94 27.73 26.16
CA ASN A 537 -1.16 26.86 27.04
C ASN A 537 -0.70 25.54 26.40
N VAL A 538 -0.76 25.38 25.06
CA VAL A 538 -0.42 24.10 24.41
C VAL A 538 0.99 23.66 24.74
N ARG A 539 1.98 24.58 24.66
CA ARG A 539 3.37 24.28 25.06
C ARG A 539 3.46 23.77 26.49
N ARG A 540 2.71 24.35 27.42
CA ARG A 540 2.68 23.94 28.83
C ARG A 540 1.98 22.58 29.02
N LEU A 541 0.92 22.31 28.25
CA LEU A 541 0.26 21.00 28.25
C LEU A 541 1.24 19.91 27.79
N LEU A 542 2.04 20.21 26.77
CA LEU A 542 2.98 19.27 26.16
C LEU A 542 4.38 19.27 26.80
N SER A 543 4.75 20.26 27.63
CA SER A 543 6.09 20.34 28.23
C SER A 543 6.45 19.16 29.15
N PHE A 544 5.46 18.37 29.57
CA PHE A 544 5.67 17.14 30.33
C PHE A 544 6.24 15.98 29.48
N THR A 545 6.31 16.12 28.15
CA THR A 545 6.84 15.08 27.24
C THR A 545 8.33 15.21 26.94
N LYS A 546 9.07 16.13 27.58
CA LYS A 546 10.53 16.11 27.58
C LYS A 546 11.10 15.11 28.58
#